data_AF-A0A8T5UG74-F1
#
_entry.id   AF-A0A8T5UG74-F1
#
_cell.length_a   1.000
_cell.length_b   1.000
_cell.length_c   1.000
_cell.angle_alpha   90.00
_cell.angle_beta   90.00
_cell.angle_gamma   90.00
#
_symmetry.space_group_name_H-M   'P 1'
#
loop_
_entity.id
_entity.type
_entity.pdbx_description
1 polymer ?
#
loop_
_entity_poly.entity_id
_entity_poly.type
_entity_poly.pdbx_seq_one_letter_code
_entity_poly.pdbx_strand_id
1 'polypeptide(L)' 'MSKYERYKKQSVEYIYPHKHCKKCDKMIEEGITYCSECYNLLQDKKKKKWYKFKKKKEITEESE' A
#
# COMPACT_ATOMS: atom_id res chain seq x y z
N MET A 1 33.15 16.44 18.42
CA MET A 1 33.40 15.97 17.04
C MET A 1 33.74 17.14 16.14
N SER A 2 34.96 17.16 15.62
CA SER A 2 35.48 18.18 14.69
C SER A 2 34.71 18.16 13.37
N LYS A 3 34.66 19.31 12.67
CA LYS A 3 34.04 19.46 11.33
C LYS A 3 34.57 18.40 10.35
N TYR A 4 35.86 18.09 10.45
CA TYR A 4 36.55 17.12 9.60
C TYR A 4 36.06 15.68 9.82
N GLU A 5 35.77 15.30 11.07
CA GLU A 5 35.30 13.95 11.41
C GLU A 5 33.87 13.69 10.92
N ARG A 6 33.03 14.73 10.81
CA ARG A 6 31.68 14.60 10.23
C ARG A 6 31.74 14.35 8.73
N TYR A 7 32.68 14.99 8.04
CA TYR A 7 32.88 14.84 6.60
C TYR A 7 33.41 13.44 6.25
N LYS A 8 34.37 12.93 7.03
CA LYS A 8 34.93 11.58 6.85
C LYS A 8 33.93 10.44 7.11
N LYS A 9 32.88 10.69 7.90
CA LYS A 9 31.80 9.74 8.20
C LYS A 9 30.68 9.71 7.16
N GLN A 10 30.75 10.52 6.10
CA GLN A 10 29.85 10.38 4.96
C GLN A 10 30.23 9.07 4.25
N SER A 11 29.63 7.97 4.70
CA SER A 11 29.71 6.68 4.03
C SER A 11 29.36 6.88 2.56
N VAL A 12 30.30 6.52 1.68
CA VAL A 12 30.20 6.62 0.21
C VAL A 12 29.16 5.65 -0.36
N GLU A 13 28.51 4.88 0.51
CA GLU A 13 27.47 3.92 0.15
C GLU A 13 26.17 4.64 -0.20
N TYR A 14 25.85 4.61 -1.49
CA TYR A 14 24.55 5.01 -1.98
C TYR A 14 23.50 4.03 -1.44
N ILE A 15 22.74 4.46 -0.43
CA ILE A 15 21.61 3.68 0.10
C ILE A 15 20.47 3.79 -0.92
N TYR A 16 20.20 2.69 -1.61
CA TYR A 16 19.11 2.63 -2.57
C TYR A 16 17.75 2.70 -1.84
N PRO A 17 16.88 3.69 -2.15
CA PRO A 17 15.62 3.84 -1.45
C PRO A 17 14.66 2.72 -1.83
N HIS A 18 14.41 1.80 -0.90
CA HIS A 18 13.39 0.79 -1.09
C HIS A 18 11.98 1.39 -1.00
N LYS A 19 11.05 0.84 -1.80
CA LYS A 19 9.64 1.24 -1.78
C LYS A 19 8.92 0.58 -0.60
N HIS A 20 8.03 1.32 0.04
CA HIS A 20 7.25 0.84 1.18
C HIS A 20 5.75 0.76 0.84
N CYS A 21 5.06 -0.19 1.46
CA CYS A 21 3.61 -0.33 1.37
C CYS A 21 2.92 0.88 1.99
N LYS A 22 2.05 1.57 1.24
CA LYS A 22 1.32 2.77 1.72
C LYS A 22 0.40 2.58 2.94
N LYS A 23 0.25 1.35 3.43
CA LYS A 23 -0.68 1.01 4.52
C LYS A 23 -0.01 0.51 5.79
N CYS A 24 1.08 -0.23 5.65
CA CYS A 24 1.73 -0.90 6.76
C CYS A 24 3.24 -0.69 6.79
N ASP A 25 3.76 0.12 5.87
CA ASP A 25 5.17 0.52 5.75
C ASP A 25 6.16 -0.65 5.65
N LYS A 26 5.69 -1.86 5.36
CA LYS A 26 6.54 -2.99 5.00
C LYS A 26 7.24 -2.69 3.68
N MET A 27 8.52 -3.07 3.59
CA MET A 27 9.28 -3.00 2.34
C MET A 27 8.60 -3.87 1.26
N ILE A 28 8.46 -3.34 0.04
CA ILE A 28 7.83 -4.01 -1.09
C ILE A 28 8.71 -3.89 -2.33
N GLU A 29 8.49 -4.81 -3.27
CA GLU A 29 9.15 -4.81 -4.57
C GLU A 29 8.85 -3.53 -5.36
N GLU A 30 9.81 -3.17 -6.20
CA GLU A 30 9.69 -2.06 -7.13
C GLU A 30 8.52 -2.31 -8.10
N GLY A 31 7.71 -1.27 -8.33
CA GLY A 31 6.52 -1.37 -9.18
C GLY A 31 5.20 -1.63 -8.43
N ILE A 32 5.22 -2.16 -7.21
CA ILE A 32 3.98 -2.44 -6.45
C ILE A 32 3.66 -1.29 -5.48
N THR A 33 2.38 -1.03 -5.17
CA THR A 33 1.97 0.04 -4.24
C THR A 33 1.57 -0.45 -2.84
N TYR A 34 1.14 -1.71 -2.74
CA TYR A 34 0.67 -2.34 -1.52
C TYR A 34 1.30 -3.72 -1.38
N CYS A 35 1.58 -4.16 -0.15
CA CYS A 35 1.93 -5.57 0.07
C CYS A 35 0.73 -6.48 -0.25
N SER A 36 1.01 -7.76 -0.48
CA SER A 36 0.02 -8.80 -0.78
C SER A 36 -1.14 -8.82 0.21
N GLU A 37 -0.84 -8.76 1.51
CA GLU A 37 -1.84 -8.70 2.58
C GLU A 37 -2.75 -7.47 2.46
N CYS A 38 -2.16 -6.29 2.30
CA CYS A 38 -2.91 -5.03 2.21
C CYS A 38 -3.76 -4.95 0.94
N TYR A 39 -3.26 -5.53 -0.16
CA TYR A 39 -3.97 -5.61 -1.42
C TYR A 39 -5.19 -6.54 -1.33
N ASN A 40 -5.04 -7.71 -0.71
CA ASN A 40 -6.15 -8.65 -0.49
C ASN A 40 -7.27 -8.01 0.34
N LEU A 41 -6.91 -7.32 1.43
CA LEU A 41 -7.89 -6.58 2.25
C LEU A 41 -8.61 -5.48 1.47
N LEU A 42 -7.95 -4.83 0.50
CA LEU A 42 -8.58 -3.83 -0.36
C LEU A 42 -9.56 -4.50 -1.34
N GLN A 43 -9.17 -5.63 -1.93
CA GLN A 43 -10.01 -6.40 -2.84
C GLN A 43 -11.27 -6.92 -2.16
N ASP A 44 -11.16 -7.46 -0.94
CA ASP A 44 -12.32 -7.96 -0.19
C ASP A 44 -13.31 -6.84 0.16
N LYS A 45 -12.80 -5.65 0.53
CA LYS A 45 -13.65 -4.47 0.75
C LYS A 45 -14.40 -4.07 -0.53
N LYS A 46 -13.75 -4.13 -1.70
CA LYS A 46 -14.39 -3.83 -2.99
C LYS A 46 -15.47 -4.87 -3.32
N LYS A 47 -15.18 -6.16 -3.17
CA LYS A 47 -16.15 -7.25 -3.40
C LYS A 47 -17.39 -7.12 -2.52
N LYS A 48 -17.21 -6.86 -1.22
CA LYS A 48 -18.32 -6.64 -0.28
C LYS A 48 -19.20 -5.44 -0.66
N LYS A 49 -18.58 -4.33 -1.09
CA LYS A 49 -19.31 -3.15 -1.58
C LYS A 49 -20.12 -3.46 -2.84
N TRP A 50 -19.51 -4.16 -3.80
CA TRP A 50 -20.17 -4.55 -5.05
C TRP A 50 -21.37 -5.47 -4.78
N TYR A 51 -21.22 -6.47 -3.92
CA TYR A 51 -22.32 -7.37 -3.54
C TYR A 51 -23.49 -6.63 -2.89
N LYS A 52 -23.21 -5.69 -1.96
CA LYS A 52 -24.25 -4.85 -1.34
C LYS A 52 -24.99 -3.99 -2.38
N PHE A 53 -24.28 -3.46 -3.37
CA PHE A 53 -24.89 -2.68 -4.44
C PHE A 53 -25.80 -3.53 -5.33
N LYS A 54 -25.34 -4.73 -5.72
CA LYS A 54 -26.14 -5.68 -6.53
C LYS A 54 -27.43 -6.08 -5.82
N LYS A 55 -27.34 -6.46 -4.54
CA LYS A 55 -28.52 -6.85 -3.75
C LYS A 55 -29.53 -5.70 -3.59
N LYS A 56 -29.04 -4.47 -3.44
CA LYS A 56 -29.93 -3.29 -3.36
C LYS A 56 -30.69 -3.08 -4.68
N LYS A 57 -30.03 -3.29 -5.82
CA LYS A 57 -30.61 -3.16 -7.16
C LYS A 57 -31.70 -4.21 -7.41
N GLU A 58 -31.46 -5.46 -7.01
CA GLU A 58 -32.45 -6.55 -7.11
C GLU A 58 -33.72 -6.25 -6.29
N ILE A 59 -33.59 -5.75 -5.06
CA ILE A 59 -34.75 -5.40 -4.21
C ILE A 59 -35.60 -4.25 -4.82
N THR A 60 -34.97 -3.27 -5.44
CA THR A 60 -35.68 -2.17 -6.11
C THR A 60 -36.40 -2.63 -7.37
N GLU A 61 -35.85 -3.58 -8.12
CA GLU A 61 -36.48 -4.11 -9.34
C GLU A 61 -37.66 -5.06 -9.04
N GLU A 62 -37.69 -5.71 -7.86
CA GLU A 62 -38.82 -6.55 -7.42
C GLU A 62 -40.00 -5.76 -6.80
N SER A 63 -39.83 -4.45 -6.57
CA SER A 63 -40.84 -3.59 -5.93
C SER A 63 -41.48 -2.55 -6.86
N GLU A 64 -41.15 -2.59 -8.16
CA GLU A 64 -41.82 -1.85 -9.25
C GLU A 64 -42.71 -2.79 -10.07
#